data_AF-A0A4Y2SRC7-F1
#
_entry.id   AF-A0A4Y2SRC7-F1
#
_cell.length_a   1.000
_cell.length_b   1.000
_cell.length_c   1.000
_cell.angle_alpha   90.00
_cell.angle_beta   90.00
_cell.angle_gamma   90.00
#
_symmetry.space_group_name_H-M   'P 1'
#
loop_
_entity.id
_entity.type
_entity.pdbx_description
1 polymer ?
#
loop_
_entity_poly.entity_id
_entity_poly.type
_entity_poly.pdbx_seq_one_letter_code
_entity_poly.pdbx_strand_id
1 'polypeptide(L)'
;MGGVDRSDQCLSYYPVARNQQRKYYKKIFRHLLNQAVWNSFVIYKKNGGRLNHIGFRMELVERLIEVGGTDPSTHRYVTPKESENVVLLIGRHFPSYLENVF
;
A
#
# COMPACT_ATOMS: atom_id res chain seq x y z
N MET A 1 -14.52 24.93 18.00
CA MET A 1 -13.25 24.34 17.54
C MET A 1 -13.23 22.84 17.84
N GLY A 2 -13.92 22.00 17.07
CA GLY A 2 -13.95 20.54 17.33
C GLY A 2 -14.10 19.69 16.08
N GLY A 3 -13.86 20.29 14.91
CA GLY A 3 -13.95 19.58 13.63
C GLY A 3 -12.84 18.54 13.48
N VAL A 4 -11.62 18.92 13.89
CA VAL A 4 -10.42 18.06 13.84
C VAL A 4 -10.59 16.86 14.79
N ASP A 5 -10.98 17.11 16.03
CA ASP A 5 -11.20 16.03 17.02
C ASP A 5 -12.29 15.06 16.59
N ARG A 6 -13.37 15.57 15.99
CA ARG A 6 -14.45 14.73 15.44
C ARG A 6 -13.99 13.91 14.25
N SER A 7 -13.20 14.48 13.33
CA SER A 7 -12.63 13.69 12.23
C SER A 7 -11.67 12.61 12.74
N ASP A 8 -10.84 12.93 13.73
CA ASP A 8 -9.90 11.97 14.31
C ASP A 8 -10.63 10.84 15.05
N GLN A 9 -11.71 11.17 15.76
CA GLN A 9 -12.60 10.18 16.37
C GLN A 9 -13.23 9.29 15.29
N CYS A 10 -13.74 9.86 14.19
CA CYS A 10 -14.30 9.09 13.08
C CYS A 10 -13.29 8.14 12.42
N LEU A 11 -12.02 8.54 12.34
CA LEU A 11 -10.92 7.73 11.81
C LEU A 11 -10.50 6.61 12.77
N SER A 12 -10.63 6.81 14.08
CA SER A 12 -10.29 5.81 15.09
C SER A 12 -11.20 4.57 15.07
N TYR A 13 -12.43 4.68 14.55
CA TYR A 13 -13.35 3.53 14.46
C TYR A 13 -12.87 2.44 13.50
N TYR A 14 -12.02 2.77 12.52
CA TYR A 14 -11.48 1.81 11.56
C TYR A 14 -9.95 1.91 11.50
N PRO A 15 -9.24 1.41 12.52
CA PRO A 15 -7.78 1.47 12.56
C PRO A 15 -7.18 0.57 11.48
N VAL A 16 -6.64 1.18 10.41
CA VAL A 16 -5.96 0.44 9.32
C VAL A 16 -4.47 0.20 9.63
N ALA A 17 -3.93 0.90 10.63
CA ALA A 17 -2.57 0.72 11.10
C ALA A 17 -2.49 -0.47 12.07
N ARG A 18 -1.96 -1.62 11.62
CA ARG A 18 -1.47 -2.66 12.54
C ARG A 18 -0.23 -2.13 13.26
N ASN A 19 -0.21 -2.25 14.60
CA ASN A 19 0.82 -1.70 15.49
C ASN A 19 2.26 -2.24 15.27
N GLN A 20 2.48 -3.15 14.31
CA GLN A 20 3.79 -3.71 13.96
C GLN A 20 4.12 -3.51 12.48
N GLN A 21 4.25 -2.25 12.03
CA GLN A 21 4.86 -1.97 10.73
C GLN A 21 6.30 -1.49 10.95
N ARG A 22 7.29 -2.33 10.62
CA ARG A 22 8.73 -1.98 10.66
C ARG A 22 9.09 -0.76 9.79
N LYS A 23 8.26 -0.46 8.78
CA LYS A 23 8.49 0.59 7.80
C LYS A 23 7.48 1.73 8.01
N TYR A 24 7.96 2.87 8.49
CA TYR A 24 7.13 4.02 8.89
C TYR A 24 6.27 4.59 7.74
N TYR A 25 6.77 4.62 6.50
CA TYR A 25 6.01 5.13 5.36
C TYR A 25 4.71 4.35 5.11
N LYS A 26 4.66 3.05 5.44
CA LYS A 26 3.43 2.25 5.33
C LYS A 26 2.36 2.73 6.31
N LYS A 27 2.76 3.23 7.48
CA LYS A 27 1.86 3.82 8.48
C LYS A 27 1.26 5.12 7.95
N ILE A 28 2.09 6.00 7.37
CA ILE A 28 1.64 7.26 6.75
C ILE A 28 0.66 6.97 5.61
N PHE A 29 1.02 6.07 4.68
CA PHE A 29 0.15 5.72 3.56
C PHE A 29 -1.24 5.24 4.03
N ARG A 30 -1.28 4.34 5.02
CA ARG A 30 -2.54 3.84 5.58
C ARG A 30 -3.38 4.94 6.24
N HIS A 31 -2.72 5.90 6.89
CA HIS A 31 -3.40 7.05 7.48
C HIS A 31 -4.01 7.94 6.40
N LEU A 32 -3.24 8.29 5.37
CA LEU A 32 -3.72 9.08 4.23
C LEU A 32 -4.88 8.37 3.50
N LEU A 33 -4.77 7.05 3.30
CA LEU A 33 -5.84 6.25 2.71
C LEU A 33 -7.13 6.31 3.54
N ASN A 34 -7.01 6.18 4.87
CA ASN A 34 -8.15 6.28 5.77
C ASN A 34 -8.81 7.67 5.72
N GLN A 35 -8.01 8.74 5.68
CA GLN A 35 -8.51 10.11 5.52
C GLN A 35 -9.22 10.29 4.17
N ALA A 36 -8.66 9.76 3.08
CA ALA A 36 -9.27 9.82 1.76
C ALA A 36 -10.65 9.13 1.72
N VAL A 37 -10.77 7.93 2.32
CA VAL A 37 -12.04 7.19 2.43
C VAL A 37 -13.06 7.96 3.27
N TRP A 38 -12.63 8.59 4.37
CA TRP A 38 -13.53 9.41 5.18
C TRP A 38 -14.00 10.65 4.42
N ASN A 39 -13.10 11.35 3.74
CA ASN A 39 -13.43 12.54 2.96
C ASN A 39 -14.39 12.22 1.81
N SER A 40 -14.18 11.10 1.10
CA SER A 40 -15.10 10.66 0.05
C SER A 40 -16.47 10.28 0.62
N PHE A 41 -16.53 9.65 1.80
CA PHE A 41 -17.79 9.39 2.49
C PHE A 41 -18.53 10.67 2.89
N VAL A 42 -17.82 11.69 3.38
CA VAL A 42 -18.42 12.99 3.71
C VAL A 42 -19.04 13.64 2.46
N ILE A 43 -18.34 13.59 1.32
CA ILE A 43 -18.87 14.08 0.03
C ILE A 43 -20.11 13.26 -0.38
N TYR A 44 -20.04 11.94 -0.30
CA TYR A 44 -21.16 11.04 -0.60
C TYR A 44 -22.40 11.37 0.24
N LYS A 45 -22.24 11.58 1.55
CA LYS A 45 -23.35 11.98 2.44
C LYS A 45 -23.94 13.34 2.08
N LYS A 46 -23.09 14.31 1.71
CA LYS A 46 -23.54 15.64 1.26
C LYS A 46 -24.35 15.56 -0.04
N ASN A 47 -24.06 14.59 -0.89
CA ASN A 47 -24.77 14.37 -2.15
C ASN A 47 -26.04 13.50 -1.99
N GLY A 48 -26.56 13.33 -0.77
CA GLY A 48 -27.78 12.56 -0.50
C GLY A 48 -27.56 11.05 -0.31
N GLY A 49 -26.30 10.63 -0.16
CA GLY A 49 -25.94 9.23 0.09
C GLY A 49 -26.63 8.66 1.34
N ARG A 50 -27.30 7.52 1.17
CA ARG A 50 -28.13 6.89 2.23
C ARG A 50 -27.37 5.86 3.05
N LEU A 51 -26.26 5.33 2.53
CA LEU A 51 -25.47 4.33 3.22
C LEU A 51 -24.87 4.90 4.52
N ASN A 52 -24.73 4.00 5.50
CA ASN A 52 -23.86 4.22 6.65
C ASN A 52 -22.40 3.99 6.23
N HIS A 53 -21.44 4.36 7.08
CA HIS A 53 -20.02 4.34 6.72
C HIS A 53 -19.52 2.92 6.38
N ILE A 54 -20.05 1.88 7.03
CA ILE A 54 -19.70 0.48 6.72
C ILE A 54 -20.22 0.10 5.34
N GLY A 55 -21.50 0.36 5.05
CA GLY A 55 -22.10 0.05 3.74
C GLY A 55 -21.37 0.76 2.61
N PHE A 56 -21.02 2.04 2.80
CA PHE A 56 -20.21 2.79 1.85
C PHE A 56 -18.83 2.14 1.61
N ARG A 57 -18.15 1.71 2.69
CA ARG A 57 -16.86 1.04 2.58
C ARG A 57 -16.95 -0.30 1.85
N MET A 58 -18.01 -1.08 2.09
CA MET A 58 -18.22 -2.35 1.39
C MET A 58 -18.41 -2.12 -0.11
N GLU A 59 -19.28 -1.20 -0.51
CA GLU A 59 -19.49 -0.85 -1.92
C GLU A 59 -18.21 -0.31 -2.56
N LEU A 60 -17.46 0.54 -1.85
CA LEU A 60 -16.16 1.02 -2.32
C LEU A 60 -15.17 -0.13 -2.58
N VAL A 61 -15.10 -1.11 -1.69
CA VAL A 61 -14.22 -2.28 -1.85
C VAL A 61 -14.65 -3.13 -3.03
N GLU A 62 -15.95 -3.40 -3.19
CA GLU A 62 -16.50 -4.14 -4.32
C GLU A 62 -16.12 -3.47 -5.65
N ARG A 63 -16.33 -2.16 -5.77
CA ARG A 63 -15.95 -1.39 -6.96
C ARG A 63 -14.44 -1.41 -7.25
N LEU A 64 -13.61 -1.32 -6.22
CA LEU A 64 -12.15 -1.39 -6.39
C LEU A 64 -11.71 -2.78 -6.86
N ILE A 65 -12.37 -3.84 -6.39
CA ILE A 65 -12.10 -5.21 -6.84
C ILE A 65 -12.55 -5.38 -8.30
N GLU A 66 -13.72 -4.87 -8.67
CA GLU A 66 -14.21 -4.89 -10.07
C GLU A 66 -13.19 -4.23 -11.01
N VAL A 67 -12.75 -3.01 -10.67
CA VAL A 67 -11.77 -2.26 -11.48
C VAL A 67 -10.39 -2.92 -11.49
N GLY A 68 -9.96 -3.52 -10.36
CA GLY A 68 -8.68 -4.20 -10.26
C GLY A 68 -8.66 -5.61 -10.86
N GLY A 69 -9.83 -6.24 -10.97
CA GLY A 69 -10.02 -7.63 -11.41
C GLY A 69 -10.21 -7.79 -12.91
N THR A 70 -10.35 -6.71 -13.68
CA THR A 70 -10.60 -6.77 -15.13
C THR A 70 -9.44 -7.27 -15.98
N ASP A 71 -8.26 -7.60 -15.42
CA ASP A 71 -7.29 -8.38 -16.20
C ASP A 71 -6.24 -9.15 -15.37
N PRO A 72 -6.40 -10.47 -15.14
CA PRO A 72 -5.33 -11.31 -14.61
C PRO A 72 -4.13 -11.46 -15.58
N SER A 73 -4.25 -11.03 -16.84
CA SER A 73 -3.15 -11.06 -17.82
C SER A 73 -2.13 -9.95 -17.60
N THR A 74 -2.57 -8.77 -17.15
CA THR A 74 -1.72 -7.57 -17.08
C THR A 74 -0.85 -7.52 -15.81
N HIS A 75 -1.21 -8.27 -14.75
CA HIS A 75 -0.46 -8.28 -13.48
C HIS A 75 0.33 -9.57 -13.24
N ARG A 76 0.74 -10.27 -14.30
CA ARG A 76 1.98 -11.06 -14.17
C ARG A 76 3.07 -10.03 -13.88
N TYR A 77 3.58 -10.04 -12.64
CA TYR A 77 5.00 -9.78 -12.47
C TYR A 77 5.69 -10.72 -13.46
N VAL A 78 6.04 -10.19 -14.62
CA VAL A 78 7.12 -10.73 -15.41
C VAL A 78 8.31 -10.49 -14.49
N THR A 79 8.58 -11.44 -13.58
CA THR A 79 9.99 -11.74 -13.31
C THR A 79 10.58 -11.83 -14.71
N PRO A 80 11.50 -10.93 -15.08
CA PRO A 80 12.14 -11.04 -16.37
C PRO A 80 12.56 -12.50 -16.47
N LYS A 81 12.04 -13.22 -17.46
CA LYS A 81 12.73 -14.42 -17.89
C LYS A 81 14.16 -13.92 -18.07
N GLU A 82 15.10 -14.54 -17.37
CA GLU A 82 16.52 -14.41 -17.66
C GLU A 82 16.73 -14.95 -19.07
N SER A 83 16.24 -14.24 -20.07
CA SER A 83 16.61 -14.41 -21.45
C SER A 83 17.71 -13.39 -21.68
N GLU A 84 18.89 -13.98 -21.80
CA GLU A 84 20.05 -13.48 -22.52
C GLU A 84 21.02 -12.64 -21.66
N ASN A 85 21.96 -13.39 -21.08
CA ASN A 85 23.33 -12.95 -20.84
C ASN A 85 23.52 -11.81 -19.83
N VAL A 86 22.97 -11.96 -18.62
CA VAL A 86 23.70 -11.40 -17.47
C VAL A 86 24.86 -12.33 -17.25
N VAL A 87 26.02 -11.97 -17.81
CA VAL A 87 27.31 -12.49 -17.36
C VAL A 87 27.28 -12.34 -15.84
N LEU A 88 27.06 -13.44 -15.13
CA LEU A 88 27.29 -13.52 -13.69
C LEU A 88 28.59 -12.78 -13.46
N LEU A 89 28.64 -11.83 -12.54
CA LEU A 89 29.90 -11.19 -12.15
C LEU A 89 30.81 -12.28 -11.56
N ILE A 90 31.47 -13.04 -12.43
CA ILE A 90 32.58 -13.94 -12.18
C ILE A 90 33.87 -13.09 -12.04
N GLY A 91 33.72 -11.79 -11.81
CA GLY A 91 34.77 -10.94 -11.28
C GLY A 91 34.98 -11.32 -9.82
N ARG A 92 35.94 -12.20 -9.56
CA ARG A 92 36.54 -12.40 -8.24
C ARG A 92 37.18 -11.08 -7.78
N HIS A 93 36.38 -10.15 -7.28
CA HIS A 93 36.86 -8.92 -6.62
C HIS A 93 37.20 -9.17 -5.15
N PHE A 94 37.86 -10.30 -4.87
CA PHE A 94 38.55 -10.50 -3.60
C PHE A 94 40.05 -10.42 -3.88
N PRO A 95 40.78 -9.45 -3.28
CA PRO A 95 42.23 -9.43 -3.37
C PRO A 95 42.79 -10.72 -2.77
N SER A 96 43.50 -11.52 -3.58
CA SER A 96 44.08 -12.79 -3.18
C SER A 96 45.53 -12.64 -2.72
N TYR A 97 45.84 -11.64 -1.89
CA TYR A 97 47.19 -11.48 -1.35
C TYR A 97 47.15 -11.36 0.17
N LEU A 98 47.62 -12.42 0.83
CA LEU A 98 48.57 -12.27 1.93
C LEU A 98 49.74 -13.20 1.58
N GLU A 99 50.87 -12.60 1.24
CA GLU A 99 52.15 -13.29 1.18
C GLU A 99 52.44 -13.86 2.57
N ASN A 100 52.54 -15.19 2.68
CA ASN A 100 53.17 -15.80 3.83
C ASN A 100 54.68 -15.76 3.59
N VAL A 101 55.32 -14.70 4.06
CA VAL A 101 56.75 -14.69 4.37
C VAL A 101 56.85 -14.68 5.88
N PHE A 102 57.12 -15.85 6.48
CA PHE A 102 58.02 -16.09 7.61
C PHE A 102 58.25 -17.61 7.74
#